data_AF-A0A938Z9P6-F1
#
_entry.id   AF-A0A938Z9P6-F1
#
_cell.length_a   1.000
_cell.length_b   1.000
_cell.length_c   1.000
_cell.angle_alpha   90.00
_cell.angle_beta   90.00
_cell.angle_gamma   90.00
#
_symmetry.space_group_name_H-M   'P 1'
#
loop_
_entity.id
_entity.type
_entity.pdbx_description
1 polymer ?
#
loop_
_entity_poly.entity_id
_entity_poly.type
_entity_poly.pdbx_seq_one_letter_code
_entity_poly.pdbx_strand_id
1 'polypeptide(L)'
;MEFNNIVINAIVSGTVAALVSGIFQLVDTRNGSDYQRWQYFDSRKVDEYFVALEAYSTLVNSLYDLGAAMSGRKSPDDCEELDEKQEMIDRDRRGSEALETAFIALRNAALASTRLDLLGSIRAREDFTCVQKVYDDYAREVIEEVKRDGIFRASSFNSMMVKMNNSIARLVDNAKVDLGL
;
A
#
# COMPACT_ATOMS: atom_id res chain seq x y z
N MET A 1 5.33 -5.49 24.99
CA MET A 1 4.83 -5.81 23.63
C MET A 1 4.73 -4.59 22.71
N GLU A 2 4.88 -3.34 23.21
CA GLU A 2 4.76 -2.11 22.42
C GLU A 2 5.98 -1.81 21.52
N PHE A 3 7.17 -2.27 21.89
CA PHE A 3 8.41 -2.00 21.14
C PHE A 3 8.43 -2.63 19.74
N ASN A 4 7.79 -3.79 19.53
CA ASN A 4 7.76 -4.44 18.22
C ASN A 4 6.83 -3.74 17.22
N ASN A 5 5.76 -3.10 17.69
CA ASN A 5 4.82 -2.38 16.81
C ASN A 5 5.41 -1.05 16.30
N ILE A 6 6.20 -0.37 17.12
CA ILE A 6 6.88 0.89 16.74
C ILE A 6 7.96 0.62 15.69
N VAL A 7 8.72 -0.46 15.85
CA VAL A 7 9.79 -0.84 14.92
C VAL A 7 9.22 -1.28 13.56
N ILE A 8 8.09 -2.01 13.53
CA ILE A 8 7.45 -2.40 12.27
C ILE A 8 6.84 -1.18 11.55
N ASN A 9 6.15 -0.28 12.26
CA ASN A 9 5.60 0.93 11.65
C ASN A 9 6.69 1.85 11.09
N ALA A 10 7.83 1.99 11.79
CA ALA A 10 8.96 2.80 11.33
C ALA A 10 9.71 2.16 10.16
N ILE A 11 9.88 0.84 10.15
CA ILE A 11 10.57 0.13 9.06
C ILE A 11 9.73 0.16 7.78
N VAL A 12 8.41 0.08 7.87
CA VAL A 12 7.51 -0.06 6.71
C VAL A 12 7.15 1.28 6.06
N SER A 13 6.79 2.29 6.84
CA SER A 13 6.57 3.65 6.31
C SER A 13 7.87 4.27 5.76
N GLY A 14 9.00 3.94 6.39
CA GLY A 14 10.33 4.34 5.93
C GLY A 14 10.78 3.62 4.65
N THR A 15 10.38 2.38 4.40
CA THR A 15 10.85 1.63 3.23
C THR A 15 10.24 2.16 1.94
N VAL A 16 8.94 2.40 1.86
CA VAL A 16 8.33 2.89 0.60
C VAL A 16 8.82 4.30 0.26
N ALA A 17 8.94 5.20 1.24
CA ALA A 17 9.47 6.56 1.03
C ALA A 17 10.97 6.56 0.66
N ALA A 18 11.78 5.69 1.27
CA ALA A 18 13.21 5.54 0.93
C ALA A 18 13.40 4.90 -0.45
N LEU A 19 12.54 3.95 -0.83
CA LEU A 19 12.57 3.29 -2.14
C LEU A 19 12.22 4.25 -3.27
N VAL A 20 11.22 5.13 -3.07
CA VAL A 20 10.86 6.21 -4.00
C VAL A 20 12.02 7.22 -4.14
N SER A 21 12.64 7.60 -3.01
CA SER A 21 13.76 8.56 -2.99
C SER A 21 15.02 8.01 -3.68
N GLY A 22 15.27 6.69 -3.60
CA GLY A 22 16.39 6.04 -4.27
C GLY A 22 16.28 6.04 -5.80
N ILE A 23 15.05 5.97 -6.34
CA ILE A 23 14.81 6.07 -7.79
C ILE A 23 15.08 7.50 -8.27
N PHE A 24 14.67 8.52 -7.51
CA PHE A 24 14.91 9.94 -7.87
C PHE A 24 16.39 10.28 -8.06
N GLN A 25 17.28 9.82 -7.17
CA GLN A 25 18.71 10.12 -7.23
C GLN A 25 19.41 9.49 -8.45
N LEU A 26 18.92 8.34 -8.91
CA LEU A 26 19.52 7.58 -10.00
C LEU A 26 19.04 8.04 -11.39
N VAL A 27 17.83 8.61 -11.49
CA VAL A 27 17.33 9.20 -12.74
C VAL A 27 18.00 10.56 -13.04
N ASP A 28 18.28 11.36 -12.02
CA ASP A 28 18.88 12.70 -12.18
C ASP A 28 20.35 12.64 -12.67
N THR A 29 21.03 11.51 -12.50
CA THR A 29 22.46 11.34 -12.84
C THR A 29 22.74 10.96 -14.30
N ARG A 30 21.72 10.74 -15.15
CA ARG A 30 21.89 10.10 -16.48
C ARG A 30 21.76 10.98 -17.73
N ASN A 31 21.88 12.30 -17.62
CA ASN A 31 21.74 13.19 -18.79
C ASN A 31 22.99 13.24 -19.71
N GLY A 32 22.95 12.46 -20.81
CA GLY A 32 23.87 12.51 -21.97
C GLY A 32 23.11 12.52 -23.32
N SER A 33 23.75 13.01 -24.39
CA SER A 33 23.13 13.84 -25.45
C SER A 33 22.46 13.21 -26.70
N ASP A 34 22.24 11.90 -26.81
CA ASP A 34 21.59 11.29 -28.01
C ASP A 34 20.12 10.85 -27.78
N TYR A 35 19.48 11.41 -26.76
CA TYR A 35 18.42 10.76 -25.99
C TYR A 35 16.98 11.19 -26.32
N GLN A 36 16.69 12.10 -27.24
CA GLN A 36 15.39 12.84 -27.20
C GLN A 36 14.10 12.05 -27.53
N ARG A 37 14.15 10.93 -28.25
CA ARG A 37 12.94 10.11 -28.55
C ARG A 37 12.78 8.91 -27.60
N TRP A 38 13.89 8.37 -27.10
CA TRP A 38 13.91 7.39 -26.03
C TRP A 38 13.55 8.02 -24.68
N GLN A 39 13.96 9.28 -24.43
CA GLN A 39 13.59 10.06 -23.23
C GLN A 39 12.08 10.14 -23.01
N TYR A 40 11.25 10.22 -24.06
CA TYR A 40 9.81 10.43 -23.87
C TYR A 40 9.07 9.17 -23.40
N PHE A 41 9.51 8.00 -23.85
CA PHE A 41 8.98 6.71 -23.36
C PHE A 41 9.61 6.34 -22.02
N ASP A 42 10.88 6.67 -21.81
CA ASP A 42 11.60 6.42 -20.56
C ASP A 42 11.07 7.33 -19.44
N SER A 43 10.86 8.63 -19.70
CA SER A 43 10.31 9.57 -18.72
C SER A 43 8.86 9.24 -18.35
N ARG A 44 8.02 8.87 -19.31
CA ARG A 44 6.64 8.43 -19.02
C ARG A 44 6.59 7.14 -18.23
N LYS A 45 7.50 6.20 -18.45
CA LYS A 45 7.62 5.00 -17.62
C LYS A 45 8.00 5.36 -16.18
N VAL A 46 8.98 6.24 -16.02
CA VAL A 46 9.38 6.77 -14.71
C VAL A 46 8.18 7.39 -13.99
N ASP A 47 7.46 8.29 -14.66
CA ASP A 47 6.28 8.96 -14.09
C ASP A 47 5.21 7.94 -13.65
N GLU A 48 4.89 6.96 -14.50
CA GLU A 48 3.87 5.95 -14.18
C GLU A 48 4.32 5.00 -13.07
N TYR A 49 5.61 4.67 -12.98
CA TYR A 49 6.17 3.96 -11.83
C TYR A 49 6.03 4.76 -10.54
N PHE A 50 6.26 6.08 -10.58
CA PHE A 50 6.04 6.93 -9.42
C PHE A 50 4.56 6.97 -9.01
N VAL A 51 3.64 7.12 -9.97
CA VAL A 51 2.20 7.07 -9.67
C VAL A 51 1.81 5.73 -9.05
N ALA A 52 2.34 4.61 -9.55
CA ALA A 52 2.09 3.29 -8.98
C ALA A 52 2.63 3.20 -7.54
N LEU A 53 3.87 3.61 -7.30
CA LEU A 53 4.51 3.58 -5.98
C LEU A 53 3.82 4.50 -4.97
N GLU A 54 3.39 5.69 -5.39
CA GLU A 54 2.60 6.60 -4.56
C GLU A 54 1.26 5.96 -4.17
N ALA A 55 0.56 5.35 -5.13
CA ALA A 55 -0.68 4.64 -4.87
C ALA A 55 -0.48 3.48 -3.87
N TYR A 56 0.61 2.71 -3.99
CA TYR A 56 0.92 1.65 -3.02
C TYR A 56 1.29 2.19 -1.64
N SER A 57 1.97 3.34 -1.57
CA SER A 57 2.25 4.04 -0.30
C SER A 57 0.95 4.45 0.39
N THR A 58 0.02 5.05 -0.35
CA THR A 58 -1.32 5.41 0.14
C THR A 58 -2.09 4.18 0.62
N LEU A 59 -2.02 3.07 -0.12
CA LEU A 59 -2.63 1.80 0.28
C LEU A 59 -2.06 1.29 1.62
N VAL A 60 -0.74 1.26 1.77
CA VAL A 60 -0.09 0.78 3.00
C VAL A 60 -0.48 1.65 4.20
N ASN A 61 -0.44 2.98 4.05
CA ASN A 61 -0.80 3.90 5.13
C ASN A 61 -2.27 3.78 5.53
N SER A 62 -3.19 3.72 4.56
CA SER A 62 -4.61 3.53 4.84
C SER A 62 -4.91 2.18 5.50
N LEU A 63 -4.19 1.11 5.14
CA LEU A 63 -4.31 -0.17 5.85
C LEU A 63 -3.83 -0.07 7.31
N TYR A 64 -2.78 0.70 7.60
CA TYR A 64 -2.37 0.98 8.99
C TYR A 64 -3.43 1.75 9.77
N ASP A 65 -4.03 2.78 9.17
CA ASP A 65 -5.11 3.56 9.79
C ASP A 65 -6.33 2.68 10.07
N LEU A 66 -6.66 1.77 9.15
CA LEU A 66 -7.69 0.76 9.34
C LEU A 66 -7.35 -0.17 10.53
N GLY A 67 -6.13 -0.71 10.58
CA GLY A 67 -5.69 -1.55 11.69
C GLY A 67 -5.78 -0.83 13.04
N ALA A 68 -5.40 0.45 13.09
CA ALA A 68 -5.48 1.27 14.29
C ALA A 68 -6.92 1.56 14.71
N ALA A 69 -7.83 1.81 13.75
CA ALA A 69 -9.25 2.02 14.02
C ALA A 69 -9.94 0.76 14.55
N MET A 70 -9.61 -0.42 14.00
CA MET A 70 -10.20 -1.70 14.36
C MET A 70 -9.64 -2.30 15.65
N SER A 71 -8.43 -1.94 16.04
CA SER A 71 -7.76 -2.49 17.22
C SER A 71 -8.52 -2.16 18.52
N GLY A 72 -9.00 -3.20 19.20
CA GLY A 72 -9.72 -3.07 20.48
C GLY A 72 -11.10 -2.41 20.36
N ARG A 73 -11.63 -2.30 19.13
CA ARG A 73 -12.96 -1.74 18.86
C ARG A 73 -14.05 -2.66 19.41
N LYS A 74 -15.04 -2.07 20.09
CA LYS A 74 -16.28 -2.72 20.53
C LYS A 74 -17.48 -2.15 19.76
N SER A 75 -18.65 -2.80 19.86
CA SER A 75 -19.87 -2.15 19.35
C SER A 75 -20.17 -0.91 20.20
N PRO A 76 -20.55 0.24 19.60
CA PRO A 76 -21.02 1.39 20.37
C PRO A 76 -22.18 1.06 21.31
N ASP A 77 -22.99 0.06 20.97
CA ASP A 77 -24.11 -0.40 21.79
C ASP A 77 -23.64 -1.12 23.07
N ASP A 78 -22.42 -1.66 23.08
CA ASP A 78 -21.82 -2.38 24.21
C ASP A 78 -21.10 -1.43 25.19
N CYS A 79 -21.02 -0.13 24.88
CA CYS A 79 -20.37 0.87 25.72
C CYS A 79 -21.37 1.44 26.75
N GLU A 80 -20.94 1.58 28.00
CA GLU A 80 -21.79 2.13 29.07
C GLU A 80 -21.70 3.67 29.12
N GLU A 81 -20.51 4.22 28.87
CA GLU A 81 -20.24 5.66 28.94
C GLU A 81 -20.41 6.36 27.58
N LEU A 82 -20.93 7.60 27.59
CA LEU A 82 -21.12 8.39 26.36
C LEU A 82 -19.81 8.72 25.64
N ASP A 83 -18.74 8.95 26.40
CA ASP A 83 -17.42 9.28 25.84
C ASP A 83 -16.82 8.05 25.12
N GLU A 84 -16.96 6.84 25.70
CA GLU A 84 -16.53 5.58 25.06
C GLU A 84 -17.36 5.30 23.79
N LYS A 85 -18.67 5.58 23.82
CA LYS A 85 -19.53 5.49 22.62
C LYS A 85 -19.06 6.40 21.50
N GLN A 86 -18.79 7.66 21.82
CA GLN A 86 -18.32 8.64 20.84
C GLN A 86 -16.96 8.22 20.26
N GLU A 87 -16.05 7.70 21.10
CA GLU A 87 -14.78 7.16 20.63
C GLU A 87 -14.97 5.99 19.65
N MET A 88 -15.89 5.06 19.92
CA MET A 88 -16.17 3.94 19.01
C MET A 88 -16.78 4.41 17.68
N ILE A 89 -17.68 5.40 17.71
CA ILE A 89 -18.22 6.03 16.48
C ILE A 89 -17.11 6.68 15.67
N ASP A 90 -16.20 7.41 16.32
CA ASP A 90 -15.08 8.05 15.64
C ASP A 90 -14.07 7.04 15.08
N ARG A 91 -13.89 5.90 15.76
CA ARG A 91 -13.12 4.76 15.24
C ARG A 91 -13.79 4.15 14.01
N ASP A 92 -15.10 3.91 14.05
CA ASP A 92 -15.85 3.37 12.91
C ASP A 92 -15.77 4.31 11.69
N ARG A 93 -15.89 5.63 11.91
CA ARG A 93 -15.69 6.65 10.86
C ARG A 93 -14.29 6.57 10.26
N ARG A 94 -13.25 6.57 11.09
CA ARG A 94 -11.85 6.47 10.62
C ARG A 94 -11.60 5.17 9.87
N GLY A 95 -12.16 4.05 10.34
CA GLY A 95 -12.06 2.77 9.65
C GLY A 95 -12.70 2.80 8.27
N SER A 96 -13.87 3.44 8.14
CA SER A 96 -14.54 3.62 6.84
C SER A 96 -13.74 4.50 5.88
N GLU A 97 -13.21 5.63 6.36
CA GLU A 97 -12.38 6.56 5.57
C GLU A 97 -11.09 5.87 5.10
N ALA A 98 -10.47 5.07 5.96
CA ALA A 98 -9.30 4.28 5.64
C ALA A 98 -9.59 3.22 4.57
N LEU A 99 -10.72 2.50 4.67
CA LEU A 99 -11.14 1.55 3.64
C LEU A 99 -11.39 2.22 2.29
N GLU A 100 -12.09 3.35 2.27
CA GLU A 100 -12.34 4.11 1.04
C GLU A 100 -11.02 4.55 0.38
N THR A 101 -10.10 5.06 1.19
CA THR A 101 -8.76 5.46 0.73
C THR A 101 -7.98 4.27 0.15
N ALA A 102 -8.04 3.10 0.80
CA ALA A 102 -7.42 1.87 0.31
C ALA A 102 -8.00 1.43 -1.06
N PHE A 103 -9.32 1.51 -1.24
CA PHE A 103 -9.97 1.19 -2.52
C PHE A 103 -9.54 2.15 -3.64
N ILE A 104 -9.49 3.45 -3.36
CA ILE A 104 -9.04 4.46 -4.33
C ILE A 104 -7.57 4.21 -4.70
N ALA A 105 -6.72 3.93 -3.71
CA ALA A 105 -5.32 3.62 -3.90
C ALA A 105 -5.12 2.38 -4.79
N LEU A 106 -5.84 1.29 -4.53
CA LEU A 106 -5.81 0.09 -5.37
C LEU A 106 -6.21 0.37 -6.82
N ARG A 107 -7.26 1.18 -7.03
CA ARG A 107 -7.71 1.58 -8.36
C ARG A 107 -6.65 2.41 -9.09
N ASN A 108 -6.01 3.35 -8.39
CA ASN A 108 -4.96 4.18 -8.97
C ASN A 108 -3.72 3.33 -9.35
N ALA A 109 -3.34 2.38 -8.50
CA ALA A 109 -2.28 1.42 -8.78
C ALA A 109 -2.61 0.56 -10.01
N ALA A 110 -3.87 0.11 -10.16
CA ALA A 110 -4.33 -0.67 -11.32
C ALA A 110 -4.21 0.11 -12.64
N LEU A 111 -4.60 1.38 -12.62
CA LEU A 111 -4.52 2.27 -13.78
C LEU A 111 -3.06 2.53 -14.15
N ALA A 112 -2.20 2.85 -13.18
CA ALA A 112 -0.77 3.07 -13.42
C ALA A 112 -0.09 1.80 -13.97
N SER A 113 -0.39 0.64 -13.39
CA SER A 113 0.12 -0.66 -13.86
C SER A 113 -0.32 -0.97 -15.30
N THR A 114 -1.57 -0.66 -15.65
CA THR A 114 -2.06 -0.81 -17.04
C THR A 114 -1.32 0.13 -18.00
N ARG A 115 -1.02 1.36 -17.58
CA ARG A 115 -0.25 2.32 -18.39
C ARG A 115 1.21 1.88 -18.55
N LEU A 116 1.82 1.32 -17.50
CA LEU A 116 3.16 0.71 -17.56
C LEU A 116 3.20 -0.48 -18.53
N ASP A 117 2.20 -1.36 -18.50
CA ASP A 117 2.06 -2.48 -19.46
C ASP A 117 2.02 -1.96 -20.91
N LEU A 118 1.21 -0.93 -21.18
CA LEU A 118 1.13 -0.27 -22.50
C LEU A 118 2.44 0.40 -22.93
N LEU A 119 3.28 0.81 -21.98
CA LEU A 119 4.62 1.35 -22.24
C LEU A 119 5.67 0.25 -22.43
N GLY A 120 5.29 -1.03 -22.29
CA GLY A 120 6.17 -2.19 -22.47
C GLY A 120 6.80 -2.72 -21.19
N SER A 121 6.31 -2.32 -20.02
CA SER A 121 6.68 -2.88 -18.72
C SER A 121 5.72 -4.00 -18.31
N ILE A 122 5.93 -5.18 -18.89
CA ILE A 122 5.03 -6.33 -18.71
C ILE A 122 5.01 -6.81 -17.25
N ARG A 123 6.14 -6.69 -16.54
CA ARG A 123 6.30 -7.12 -15.14
C ARG A 123 5.48 -6.27 -14.16
N ALA A 124 5.25 -4.99 -14.47
CA ALA A 124 4.47 -4.10 -13.61
C ALA A 124 3.03 -4.58 -13.41
N ARG A 125 2.46 -5.31 -14.38
CA ARG A 125 1.13 -5.92 -14.30
C ARG A 125 1.11 -7.15 -13.39
N GLU A 126 2.15 -7.96 -13.45
CA GLU A 126 2.32 -9.13 -12.58
C GLU A 126 2.47 -8.71 -11.12
N ASP A 127 3.28 -7.66 -10.87
CA ASP A 127 3.48 -7.10 -9.54
C ASP A 127 2.19 -6.52 -8.95
N PHE A 128 1.42 -5.76 -9.75
CA PHE A 128 0.10 -5.27 -9.33
C PHE A 128 -0.85 -6.42 -9.00
N THR A 129 -0.90 -7.45 -9.84
CA THR A 129 -1.74 -8.62 -9.60
C THR A 129 -1.36 -9.32 -8.29
N CYS A 130 -0.06 -9.38 -7.96
CA CYS A 130 0.41 -9.92 -6.68
C CYS A 130 -0.04 -9.06 -5.49
N VAL A 131 0.09 -7.74 -5.57
CA VAL A 131 -0.38 -6.82 -4.53
C VAL A 131 -1.89 -6.93 -4.33
N GLN A 132 -2.66 -6.87 -5.41
CA GLN A 132 -4.12 -6.99 -5.36
C GLN A 132 -4.54 -8.31 -4.71
N LYS A 133 -3.88 -9.43 -5.07
CA LYS A 133 -4.16 -10.73 -4.48
C LYS A 133 -3.91 -10.76 -2.97
N VAL A 134 -2.83 -10.14 -2.49
CA VAL A 134 -2.55 -10.05 -1.05
C VAL A 134 -3.66 -9.29 -0.33
N TYR A 135 -4.16 -8.20 -0.91
CA TYR A 135 -5.30 -7.45 -0.37
C TYR A 135 -6.58 -8.29 -0.37
N ASP A 136 -6.93 -8.92 -1.49
CA ASP A 136 -8.15 -9.71 -1.64
C ASP A 136 -8.18 -10.92 -0.70
N ASP A 137 -7.04 -11.61 -0.55
CA ASP A 137 -6.91 -12.74 0.38
C ASP A 137 -7.10 -12.29 1.83
N TYR A 138 -6.56 -11.12 2.22
CA TYR A 138 -6.78 -10.56 3.54
C TYR A 138 -8.21 -10.08 3.78
N ALA A 139 -8.83 -9.41 2.80
CA ALA A 139 -10.22 -8.99 2.90
C ALA A 139 -11.13 -10.21 3.13
N ARG A 140 -10.86 -11.33 2.44
CA ARG A 140 -11.57 -12.59 2.65
C ARG A 140 -11.34 -13.14 4.07
N GLU A 141 -10.09 -13.16 4.54
CA GLU A 141 -9.73 -13.62 5.88
C GLU A 141 -10.44 -12.80 6.98
N VAL A 142 -10.44 -11.47 6.87
CA VAL A 142 -11.15 -10.58 7.82
C VAL A 142 -12.65 -10.83 7.81
N ILE A 143 -13.26 -11.00 6.63
CA ILE A 143 -14.70 -11.32 6.53
C ILE A 143 -15.01 -12.65 7.23
N GLU A 144 -14.14 -13.65 7.08
CA GLU A 144 -14.30 -14.95 7.74
C GLU A 144 -14.11 -14.86 9.26
N GLU A 145 -13.14 -14.08 9.73
CA GLU A 145 -12.91 -13.80 11.15
C GLU A 145 -14.12 -13.10 11.79
N VAL A 146 -14.58 -12.01 11.17
CA VAL A 146 -15.75 -11.25 11.63
C VAL A 146 -17.01 -12.11 11.64
N LYS A 147 -17.20 -12.98 10.64
CA LYS A 147 -18.33 -13.94 10.63
C LYS A 147 -18.24 -14.99 11.73
N ARG A 148 -17.03 -15.42 12.10
CA ARG A 148 -16.81 -16.49 13.08
C ARG A 148 -17.06 -16.01 14.50
N ASP A 149 -16.46 -14.89 14.89
CA ASP A 149 -16.51 -14.40 16.27
C ASP A 149 -16.57 -12.88 16.39
N GLY A 150 -16.63 -12.14 15.28
CA GLY A 150 -16.67 -10.68 15.31
C GLY A 150 -15.33 -10.04 15.69
N ILE A 151 -14.24 -10.83 15.76
CA ILE A 151 -12.95 -10.37 16.27
C ILE A 151 -12.01 -10.07 15.12
N PHE A 152 -11.49 -8.84 15.09
CA PHE A 152 -10.35 -8.46 14.27
C PHE A 152 -9.03 -8.94 14.90
N ARG A 153 -8.26 -9.77 14.20
CA ARG A 153 -6.98 -10.28 14.72
C ARG A 153 -5.79 -9.50 14.20
N ALA A 154 -5.02 -8.91 15.13
CA ALA A 154 -3.78 -8.20 14.80
C ALA A 154 -2.72 -9.09 14.12
N SER A 155 -2.70 -10.40 14.40
CA SER A 155 -1.78 -11.34 13.74
C SER A 155 -2.02 -11.45 12.23
N SER A 156 -3.29 -11.48 11.82
CA SER A 156 -3.71 -11.62 10.42
C SER A 156 -3.39 -10.33 9.67
N PHE A 157 -3.69 -9.18 10.27
CA PHE A 157 -3.29 -7.86 9.77
C PHE A 157 -1.77 -7.75 9.58
N ASN A 158 -0.98 -8.08 10.60
CA ASN A 158 0.49 -7.99 10.53
C ASN A 158 1.07 -8.91 9.46
N SER A 159 0.53 -10.12 9.32
CA SER A 159 0.92 -11.08 8.27
C SER A 159 0.66 -10.52 6.87
N MET A 160 -0.52 -9.91 6.65
CA MET A 160 -0.84 -9.24 5.40
C MET A 160 0.11 -8.09 5.12
N MET A 161 0.40 -7.22 6.09
CA MET A 161 1.30 -6.07 5.88
C MET A 161 2.70 -6.52 5.46
N VAL A 162 3.24 -7.60 6.05
CA VAL A 162 4.52 -8.17 5.61
C VAL A 162 4.47 -8.63 4.15
N LYS A 163 3.41 -9.36 3.74
CA LYS A 163 3.23 -9.80 2.35
C LYS A 163 3.06 -8.63 1.38
N MET A 164 2.36 -7.58 1.81
CA MET A 164 2.13 -6.36 1.05
C MET A 164 3.45 -5.66 0.75
N ASN A 165 4.26 -5.41 1.79
CA ASN A 165 5.57 -4.77 1.66
C ASN A 165 6.54 -5.59 0.80
N ASN A 166 6.57 -6.91 0.95
CA ASN A 166 7.40 -7.77 0.10
C ASN A 166 6.98 -7.75 -1.37
N SER A 167 5.69 -7.49 -1.65
CA SER A 167 5.20 -7.36 -3.02
C SER A 167 5.54 -5.98 -3.61
N ILE A 168 5.45 -4.92 -2.80
CA ILE A 168 5.88 -3.57 -3.20
C ILE A 168 7.40 -3.51 -3.41
N ALA A 169 8.19 -4.17 -2.57
CA ALA A 169 9.65 -4.22 -2.74
C ALA A 169 10.05 -4.86 -4.08
N ARG A 170 9.35 -5.94 -4.48
CA ARG A 170 9.55 -6.59 -5.78
C ARG A 170 9.23 -5.66 -6.95
N LEU A 171 8.14 -4.88 -6.85
CA LEU A 171 7.83 -3.86 -7.84
C LEU A 171 8.94 -2.82 -7.97
N VAL A 172 9.51 -2.35 -6.85
CA VAL A 172 10.60 -1.40 -6.89
C VAL A 172 11.84 -1.99 -7.56
N ASP A 173 12.18 -3.23 -7.27
CA ASP A 173 13.33 -3.88 -7.91
C ASP A 173 13.10 -4.12 -9.40
N ASN A 174 11.88 -4.48 -9.82
CA ASN A 174 11.50 -4.56 -11.23
C ASN A 174 11.55 -3.19 -11.91
N ALA A 175 11.12 -2.13 -11.23
CA ALA A 175 11.20 -0.76 -11.73
C ALA A 175 12.66 -0.36 -11.98
N LYS A 176 13.57 -0.66 -11.05
CA LYS A 176 15.02 -0.40 -11.26
C LYS A 176 15.53 -1.11 -12.52
N VAL A 177 15.23 -2.39 -12.67
CA VAL A 177 15.65 -3.17 -13.85
C VAL A 177 15.08 -2.58 -15.15
N ASP A 178 13.79 -2.25 -15.17
CA ASP A 178 13.12 -1.70 -16.36
C ASP A 178 13.63 -0.30 -16.74
N LEU A 179 14.05 0.49 -15.75
CA LEU A 179 14.66 1.82 -15.94
C LEU A 179 16.19 1.75 -16.12
N GLY A 180 16.75 0.53 -16.12
CA GLY A 180 18.19 0.28 -16.26
C GLY A 180 19.03 0.85 -15.11
N LEU A 181 18.47 0.97 -13.91
CA LEU A 181 19.09 1.48 -12.69
C LEU A 181 19.80 0.38 -11.88
#